data_AF-A0A2T4WE48-F1
#
_entry.id   AF-A0A2T4WE48-F1
#
_cell.length_a   1.000
_cell.length_b   1.000
_cell.length_c   1.000
_cell.angle_alpha   90.00
_cell.angle_beta   90.00
_cell.angle_gamma   90.00
#
_symmetry.space_group_name_H-M   'P 1'
#
loop_
_entity.id
_entity.type
_entity.pdbx_description
1 polymer ?
#
loop_
_entity_poly.entity_id
_entity_poly.type
_entity_poly.pdbx_seq_one_letter_code
_entity_poly.pdbx_strand_id
1 'polypeptide(L)'
;MTAQTFNYQAAARDFAGELITNSNLGVEVKVRAGSAGGAVVFNETSAAMTNANGVFNLAIGEGALVSGDLATLDWGNVDYFLEIGVDPSGGAAYVVVGSSQLRVVPVAMTSLQFEEQVGDTDVVALAVTVVNNTNAVTLLNNNDANQESRIFALEGQNGDPTIGNAALDARVTALDARVVILEGVSLDGTIGNVALGNRVSALEAGIGIIETDPIFVASPA
;
A
#
# COMPACT_ATOMS: atom_id res chain seq x y z
N MET A 1 24.35 16.58 -16.90
CA MET A 1 24.05 18.02 -16.85
C MET A 1 23.36 18.37 -18.14
N THR A 2 22.09 18.76 -18.09
CA THR A 2 21.35 19.29 -19.23
C THR A 2 21.96 20.66 -19.55
N ALA A 3 22.66 20.77 -20.67
CA ALA A 3 23.24 22.04 -21.07
C ALA A 3 22.10 23.02 -21.35
N GLN A 4 21.98 24.08 -20.55
CA GLN A 4 21.09 25.20 -20.84
C GLN A 4 21.83 26.13 -21.82
N THR A 5 21.53 25.99 -23.11
CA THR A 5 22.12 26.83 -24.16
C THR A 5 21.04 27.61 -24.88
N PHE A 6 21.37 28.82 -25.33
CA PHE A 6 20.46 29.62 -26.14
C PHE A 6 21.22 30.45 -27.18
N ASN A 7 20.56 30.67 -28.32
CA ASN A 7 21.14 31.41 -29.43
C ASN A 7 21.07 32.92 -29.17
N TYR A 8 22.15 33.61 -29.46
CA TYR A 8 22.25 35.06 -29.45
C TYR A 8 22.76 35.56 -30.80
N GLN A 9 22.11 36.59 -31.33
CA GLN A 9 22.51 37.24 -32.57
C GLN A 9 22.59 38.75 -32.36
N ALA A 10 23.68 39.36 -32.81
CA ALA A 10 23.87 40.79 -32.75
C ALA A 10 24.67 41.31 -33.94
N ALA A 11 24.53 42.61 -34.21
CA ALA A 11 25.35 43.34 -35.17
C ALA A 11 26.46 44.09 -34.43
N ALA A 12 27.71 43.84 -34.79
CA ALA A 12 28.87 44.51 -34.24
C ALA A 12 29.11 45.85 -34.95
N ARG A 13 29.32 46.90 -34.14
CA ARG A 13 29.63 48.25 -34.60
C ARG A 13 30.84 48.80 -33.87
N ASP A 14 31.62 49.64 -34.54
CA ASP A 14 32.72 50.36 -33.93
C ASP A 14 32.24 51.63 -33.18
N PHE A 15 33.18 52.39 -32.62
CA PHE A 15 32.89 53.65 -31.91
C PHE A 15 32.30 54.75 -32.81
N ALA A 16 32.50 54.68 -34.13
CA ALA A 16 31.91 55.60 -35.09
C ALA A 16 30.50 55.14 -35.53
N GLY A 17 30.05 53.96 -35.08
CA GLY A 17 28.78 53.34 -35.44
C GLY A 17 28.84 52.53 -36.74
N GLU A 18 30.02 52.37 -37.35
CA GLU A 18 30.22 51.64 -38.59
C GLU A 18 30.23 50.13 -38.33
N LEU A 19 29.78 49.34 -39.30
CA LEU A 19 29.69 47.89 -39.13
C LEU A 19 31.07 47.23 -39.17
N ILE A 20 31.35 46.38 -38.19
CA ILE A 20 32.54 45.53 -38.19
C ILE A 20 32.19 44.27 -38.99
N THR A 21 32.59 44.20 -40.26
CA THR A 21 32.22 43.13 -41.19
C THR A 21 33.35 42.13 -41.40
N ASN A 22 33.01 40.86 -41.65
CA ASN A 22 33.95 39.77 -42.01
C ASN A 22 35.19 39.69 -41.09
N SER A 23 35.01 39.96 -39.80
CA SER A 23 36.11 40.09 -38.83
C SER A 23 35.90 39.16 -37.64
N ASN A 24 37.01 38.67 -37.07
CA ASN A 24 36.98 37.84 -35.88
C ASN A 24 36.90 38.73 -34.63
N LEU A 25 35.96 38.43 -33.75
CA LEU A 25 35.68 39.15 -32.53
C LEU A 25 35.93 38.24 -31.33
N GLY A 26 36.51 38.81 -30.28
CA GLY A 26 36.44 38.23 -28.94
C GLY A 26 35.15 38.70 -28.31
N VAL A 27 34.36 37.80 -27.75
CA VAL A 27 33.12 38.14 -27.06
C VAL A 27 33.15 37.59 -25.64
N GLU A 28 32.85 38.43 -24.68
CA GLU A 28 32.61 38.06 -23.28
C GLU A 28 31.11 38.18 -22.99
N VAL A 29 30.55 37.14 -22.40
CA VAL A 29 29.13 37.05 -22.08
C VAL A 29 28.98 36.91 -20.57
N LYS A 30 28.31 37.88 -19.95
CA LYS A 30 28.02 37.89 -18.52
C LYS A 30 26.52 37.85 -18.29
N VAL A 31 26.08 37.01 -17.34
CA VAL A 31 24.73 37.09 -16.79
C VAL A 31 24.83 37.75 -15.42
N ARG A 32 24.02 38.79 -15.22
CA ARG A 32 23.91 39.54 -13.97
C ARG A 32 22.54 39.35 -13.33
N ALA A 33 22.52 39.18 -12.01
CA ALA A 33 21.28 38.98 -11.26
C ALA A 33 20.70 40.30 -10.73
N GLY A 34 19.38 40.44 -10.81
CA GLY A 34 18.56 41.52 -10.24
C GLY A 34 18.61 42.85 -11.00
N SER A 35 19.74 43.22 -11.60
CA SER A 35 19.84 44.44 -12.42
C SER A 35 21.00 44.38 -13.42
N ALA A 36 21.02 45.31 -14.38
CA ALA A 36 22.11 45.48 -15.35
C ALA A 36 23.48 45.75 -14.70
N GLY A 37 23.52 46.26 -13.45
CA GLY A 37 24.75 46.46 -12.67
C GLY A 37 24.93 45.45 -11.54
N GLY A 38 24.11 44.40 -11.50
CA GLY A 38 24.09 43.41 -10.44
C GLY A 38 25.31 42.48 -10.42
N ALA A 39 25.31 41.56 -9.46
CA ALA A 39 26.36 40.56 -9.32
C ALA A 39 26.42 39.66 -10.57
N VAL A 40 27.63 39.39 -11.06
CA VAL A 40 27.85 38.44 -12.15
C VAL A 40 27.68 37.03 -11.58
N VAL A 41 26.71 36.30 -12.11
CA VAL A 41 26.40 34.92 -11.70
C VAL A 41 26.87 33.88 -12.71
N PHE A 42 27.15 34.32 -13.94
CA PHE A 42 27.73 33.50 -15.00
C PHE A 42 28.61 34.37 -15.90
N ASN A 43 29.75 33.82 -16.33
CA ASN A 43 30.67 34.45 -17.28
C ASN A 43 31.29 33.39 -18.19
N GLU A 44 31.27 33.63 -19.50
CA GLU A 44 31.96 32.84 -20.50
C GLU A 44 32.60 33.74 -21.56
N THR A 45 33.56 33.18 -22.29
CA THR A 45 34.20 33.82 -23.43
C THR A 45 34.03 32.98 -24.69
N SER A 46 33.81 33.63 -25.82
CA SER A 46 33.58 32.99 -27.11
C SER A 46 34.27 33.78 -28.22
N ALA A 47 34.64 33.09 -29.29
CA ALA A 47 35.09 33.73 -30.52
C ALA A 47 33.94 33.74 -31.53
N ALA A 48 33.72 34.87 -32.20
CA ALA A 48 32.67 35.01 -33.20
C ALA A 48 33.23 35.64 -34.48
N MET A 49 32.67 35.28 -35.64
CA MET A 49 33.00 35.92 -36.91
C MET A 49 31.78 36.68 -37.42
N THR A 50 31.94 37.96 -37.72
CA THR A 50 30.87 38.76 -38.32
C THR A 50 30.73 38.45 -39.81
N ASN A 51 29.50 38.55 -40.34
CA ASN A 51 29.25 38.43 -41.77
C ASN A 51 29.37 39.80 -42.48
N ALA A 52 29.04 39.83 -43.78
CA ALA A 52 29.06 41.06 -44.60
C ALA A 52 28.12 42.18 -44.11
N ASN A 53 27.15 41.86 -43.26
CA ASN A 53 26.23 42.82 -42.63
C ASN A 53 26.65 43.14 -41.18
N GLY A 54 27.83 42.71 -40.75
CA GLY A 54 28.34 42.92 -39.39
C GLY A 54 27.65 42.05 -38.33
N VAL A 55 26.84 41.07 -38.73
CA VAL A 55 26.09 40.20 -37.82
C VAL A 55 26.92 38.98 -37.44
N PHE A 56 26.93 38.64 -36.15
CA PHE A 56 27.50 37.41 -35.62
C PHE A 56 26.47 36.63 -34.79
N ASN A 57 26.70 35.32 -34.66
CA ASN A 57 25.87 34.43 -33.86
C ASN A 57 26.72 33.79 -32.76
N LEU A 58 26.11 33.55 -31.60
CA LEU A 58 26.70 32.83 -30.48
C LEU A 58 25.69 31.80 -29.96
N ALA A 59 26.19 30.65 -29.53
CA ALA A 59 25.47 29.73 -28.66
C ALA A 59 25.95 29.97 -27.23
N ILE A 60 25.17 30.72 -26.46
CA ILE A 60 25.50 31.03 -25.06
C ILE A 60 25.38 29.76 -24.24
N GLY A 61 26.39 29.47 -23.41
CA GLY A 61 26.52 28.23 -22.66
C GLY A 61 27.39 27.16 -23.33
N GLU A 62 27.86 27.39 -24.56
CA GLU A 62 28.85 26.54 -25.25
C GLU A 62 30.24 27.21 -25.34
N GLY A 63 30.39 28.40 -24.77
CA GLY A 63 31.65 29.13 -24.74
C GLY A 63 32.69 28.53 -23.78
N ALA A 64 33.86 29.14 -23.74
CA ALA A 64 34.85 28.86 -22.71
C ALA A 64 34.40 29.48 -21.39
N LEU A 65 33.92 28.62 -20.49
CA LEU A 65 33.44 29.01 -19.16
C LEU A 65 34.55 29.69 -18.36
N VAL A 66 34.26 30.88 -17.83
CA VAL A 66 35.13 31.60 -16.90
C VAL A 66 34.65 31.37 -15.45
N SER A 67 33.34 31.46 -15.21
CA SER A 67 32.76 31.25 -13.88
C SER A 67 31.24 31.05 -13.92
N GLY A 68 30.69 30.40 -12.90
CA GLY A 68 29.24 30.21 -12.73
C GLY A 68 28.70 29.01 -13.51
N ASP A 69 27.37 28.83 -13.47
CA ASP A 69 26.67 27.76 -14.20
C ASP A 69 25.23 28.19 -14.49
N LEU A 70 24.86 28.24 -15.78
CA LEU A 70 23.50 28.59 -16.22
C LEU A 70 22.44 27.63 -15.68
N ALA A 71 22.80 26.36 -15.43
CA ALA A 71 21.87 25.36 -14.93
C ALA A 71 21.41 25.61 -13.50
N THR A 72 22.17 26.39 -12.74
CA THR A 72 21.89 26.69 -11.32
C THR A 72 21.08 27.96 -11.11
N LEU A 73 20.81 28.72 -12.17
CA LEU A 73 20.12 30.00 -12.10
C LEU A 73 18.60 29.80 -11.94
N ASP A 74 18.00 30.55 -11.01
CA ASP A 74 16.56 30.57 -10.78
C ASP A 74 15.84 31.50 -11.78
N TRP A 75 15.61 31.01 -12.99
CA TRP A 75 14.97 31.73 -14.10
C TRP A 75 13.51 32.14 -13.84
N GLY A 76 12.87 31.61 -12.80
CA GLY A 76 11.46 31.88 -12.48
C GLY A 76 11.27 33.02 -11.48
N ASN A 77 12.22 33.22 -10.57
CA ASN A 77 12.07 34.18 -9.46
C ASN A 77 13.04 35.37 -9.54
N VAL A 78 14.11 35.26 -10.31
CA VAL A 78 15.15 36.30 -10.40
C VAL A 78 15.17 36.88 -11.81
N ASP A 79 15.14 38.21 -11.88
CA ASP A 79 15.39 38.92 -13.13
C ASP A 79 16.88 38.83 -13.49
N TYR A 80 17.19 38.32 -14.68
CA TYR A 80 18.55 38.25 -15.19
C TYR A 80 18.78 39.24 -16.33
N PHE A 81 20.02 39.73 -16.41
CA PHE A 81 20.47 40.67 -17.43
C PHE A 81 21.68 40.09 -18.15
N LEU A 82 21.63 40.09 -19.47
CA LEU A 82 22.74 39.70 -20.34
C LEU A 82 23.59 40.94 -20.64
N GLU A 83 24.86 40.90 -20.25
CA GLU A 83 25.88 41.89 -20.60
C GLU A 83 26.83 41.28 -21.64
N ILE A 84 27.07 42.03 -22.71
CA ILE A 84 27.97 41.62 -23.79
C ILE A 84 29.16 42.58 -23.82
N GLY A 85 30.36 42.01 -23.77
CA GLY A 85 31.62 42.69 -24.01
C GLY A 85 32.24 42.22 -25.33
N VAL A 86 32.82 43.13 -26.10
CA VAL A 86 33.45 42.80 -27.40
C VAL A 86 34.87 43.34 -27.46
N ASP A 87 35.78 42.53 -27.97
CA ASP A 87 37.11 42.92 -28.43
C ASP A 87 37.14 42.84 -29.97
N PRO A 88 37.15 43.98 -30.67
CA PRO A 88 37.19 44.03 -32.14
C PRO A 88 38.43 43.40 -32.77
N SER A 89 39.50 43.20 -31.99
CA SER A 89 40.76 42.60 -32.45
C SER A 89 40.78 41.07 -32.31
N GLY A 90 39.73 40.48 -31.73
CA GLY A 90 39.70 39.04 -31.45
C GLY A 90 40.40 38.63 -30.15
N GLY A 91 40.86 39.59 -29.34
CA GLY A 91 41.56 39.36 -28.09
C GLY A 91 40.65 39.22 -26.86
N ALA A 92 41.20 39.57 -25.70
CA ALA A 92 40.52 39.51 -24.39
C ALA A 92 40.34 40.91 -23.74
N ALA A 93 40.54 41.98 -24.50
CA ALA A 93 40.36 43.35 -24.04
C ALA A 93 38.92 43.83 -24.31
N TYR A 94 37.97 43.26 -23.57
CA TYR A 94 36.55 43.47 -23.82
C TYR A 94 36.06 44.87 -23.43
N VAL A 95 35.34 45.52 -24.34
CA VAL A 95 34.58 46.75 -24.08
C VAL A 95 33.10 46.38 -24.00
N VAL A 96 32.42 46.79 -22.93
CA VAL A 96 30.98 46.54 -22.75
C VAL A 96 30.19 47.31 -23.80
N VAL A 97 29.47 46.58 -24.65
CA VAL A 97 28.65 47.17 -25.72
C VAL A 97 27.19 47.33 -25.31
N GLY A 98 26.73 46.57 -24.33
CA GLY A 98 25.38 46.71 -23.81
C GLY A 98 25.03 45.71 -22.72
N SER A 99 23.97 46.04 -21.99
CA SER A 99 23.30 45.15 -21.05
C SER A 99 21.80 45.18 -21.31
N SER A 100 21.18 44.00 -21.41
CA SER A 100 19.75 43.85 -21.71
C SER A 100 19.12 42.80 -20.80
N GLN A 101 17.89 43.04 -20.34
CA GLN A 101 17.16 42.06 -19.53
C GLN A 101 16.82 40.82 -20.36
N LEU A 102 17.13 39.63 -19.83
CA LEU A 102 16.68 38.36 -20.35
C LEU A 102 15.23 38.14 -19.92
N ARG A 103 14.29 38.28 -20.85
CA ARG A 103 12.88 38.00 -20.61
C ARG A 103 12.56 36.60 -21.11
N VAL A 104 12.22 35.70 -20.18
CA VAL A 104 11.81 34.33 -20.52
C VAL A 104 10.48 34.38 -21.28
N VAL A 105 10.39 33.66 -22.39
CA VAL A 105 9.16 33.52 -23.19
C VAL A 105 8.24 32.46 -22.57
N PRO A 106 6.90 32.58 -22.70
CA PRO A 106 5.93 31.72 -21.99
C PRO A 106 6.16 30.21 -22.17
N VAL A 107 6.64 29.77 -23.33
CA VAL A 107 6.91 28.34 -23.61
C VAL A 107 8.09 27.78 -22.79
N ALA A 108 9.08 28.61 -22.46
CA ALA A 108 10.22 28.20 -21.65
C ALA A 108 9.86 28.05 -20.15
N MET A 109 8.95 28.89 -19.64
CA MET A 109 8.42 28.74 -18.28
C MET A 109 7.66 27.43 -18.08
N THR A 110 6.86 27.05 -19.09
CA THR A 110 6.08 25.82 -19.04
C THR A 110 6.96 24.58 -19.02
N SER A 111 8.10 24.57 -19.73
CA SER A 111 9.01 23.41 -19.75
C SER A 111 9.77 23.21 -18.43
N LEU A 112 10.12 24.29 -17.72
CA LEU A 112 10.75 24.18 -16.40
C LEU A 112 9.77 23.69 -15.32
N GLN A 113 8.49 24.07 -15.42
CA GLN A 113 7.45 23.65 -14.46
C GLN A 113 7.06 22.18 -14.57
N PHE A 114 7.35 21.51 -15.69
CA PHE A 114 6.96 20.10 -15.90
C PHE A 114 8.03 19.08 -15.50
N GLU A 115 9.21 19.50 -15.05
CA GLU A 115 10.25 18.56 -14.58
C GLU A 115 10.06 18.16 -13.10
N GLU A 116 9.21 18.87 -12.35
CA GLU A 116 9.01 18.65 -10.91
C GLU A 116 7.80 17.76 -10.56
N GLN A 117 6.95 17.38 -11.52
CA GLN A 117 5.68 16.68 -11.22
C GLN A 117 5.55 15.28 -11.83
N VAL A 118 6.65 14.56 -12.04
CA VAL A 118 6.60 13.11 -12.34
C VAL A 118 7.55 12.29 -11.45
N GLY A 119 8.36 12.93 -10.61
CA GLY A 119 9.36 12.26 -9.75
C GLY A 119 9.03 12.18 -8.26
N ASP A 120 8.11 12.99 -7.75
CA ASP A 120 7.88 13.14 -6.30
C ASP A 120 6.68 12.34 -5.74
N THR A 121 6.04 11.51 -6.57
CA THR A 121 5.27 10.43 -5.94
C THR A 121 6.31 9.45 -5.43
N ASP A 122 6.60 9.51 -4.12
CA ASP A 122 7.35 8.46 -3.46
C ASP A 122 6.59 7.15 -3.69
N VAL A 123 7.01 6.45 -4.75
CA VAL A 123 6.44 5.18 -5.18
C VAL A 123 6.54 4.15 -4.05
N VAL A 124 7.48 4.33 -3.12
CA VAL A 124 7.61 3.53 -1.91
C VAL A 124 6.50 3.87 -0.93
N ALA A 125 6.21 5.15 -0.66
CA ALA A 125 5.10 5.55 0.20
C ALA A 125 3.73 5.13 -0.38
N LEU A 126 3.53 5.25 -1.70
CA LEU A 126 2.32 4.77 -2.36
C LEU A 126 2.20 3.24 -2.28
N ALA A 127 3.29 2.50 -2.51
CA ALA A 127 3.31 1.05 -2.37
C ALA A 127 2.99 0.59 -0.94
N VAL A 128 3.58 1.25 0.07
CA VAL A 128 3.27 1.00 1.48
C VAL A 128 1.79 1.28 1.79
N THR A 129 1.24 2.37 1.25
CA THR A 129 -0.18 2.71 1.40
C THR A 129 -1.10 1.67 0.76
N VAL A 130 -0.78 1.21 -0.45
CA VAL A 130 -1.53 0.16 -1.17
C VAL A 130 -1.51 -1.16 -0.39
N VAL A 131 -0.37 -1.56 0.17
CA VAL A 131 -0.25 -2.79 0.99
C VAL A 131 -1.10 -2.69 2.26
N ASN A 132 -1.04 -1.55 2.98
CA ASN A 132 -1.84 -1.34 4.18
C ASN A 132 -3.35 -1.38 3.88
N ASN A 133 -3.78 -0.72 2.80
CA ASN A 133 -5.18 -0.74 2.36
C ASN A 133 -5.62 -2.15 1.94
N THR A 134 -4.76 -2.90 1.25
CA THR A 134 -5.03 -4.30 0.89
C THR A 134 -5.23 -5.16 2.13
N ASN A 135 -4.34 -5.04 3.12
CA ASN A 135 -4.47 -5.76 4.40
C ASN A 135 -5.76 -5.38 5.15
N ALA A 136 -6.12 -4.10 5.18
CA ALA A 136 -7.35 -3.63 5.80
C ALA A 136 -8.59 -4.19 5.10
N VAL A 137 -8.62 -4.21 3.76
CA VAL A 137 -9.70 -4.81 2.97
C VAL A 137 -9.79 -6.32 3.23
N THR A 138 -8.67 -7.04 3.29
CA THR A 138 -8.65 -8.46 3.64
C THR A 138 -9.21 -8.70 5.04
N LEU A 139 -8.82 -7.89 6.04
CA LEU A 139 -9.36 -7.97 7.39
C LEU A 139 -10.85 -7.65 7.45
N LEU A 140 -11.32 -6.63 6.73
CA LEU A 140 -12.74 -6.29 6.63
C LEU A 140 -13.54 -7.43 6.00
N ASN A 141 -13.02 -8.03 4.92
CA ASN A 141 -13.63 -9.19 4.28
C ASN A 141 -13.68 -10.42 5.20
N ASN A 142 -12.70 -10.56 6.11
CA ASN A 142 -12.68 -11.63 7.11
C ASN A 142 -13.50 -11.30 8.38
N ASN A 143 -13.81 -10.02 8.62
CA ASN A 143 -14.57 -9.51 9.78
C ASN A 143 -16.04 -9.23 9.47
N ASP A 144 -16.55 -9.61 8.29
CA ASP A 144 -17.98 -9.74 8.10
C ASP A 144 -18.45 -10.77 9.13
N ALA A 145 -19.07 -10.32 10.22
CA ALA A 145 -19.66 -11.14 11.30
C ALA A 145 -20.65 -12.21 10.79
N ASN A 146 -20.96 -12.17 9.50
CA ASN A 146 -21.70 -13.15 8.76
C ASN A 146 -20.86 -14.36 8.30
N GLN A 147 -19.53 -14.32 8.21
CA GLN A 147 -18.71 -15.48 7.81
C GLN A 147 -18.60 -16.52 8.92
N GLU A 148 -18.29 -16.09 10.15
CA GLU A 148 -18.34 -16.93 11.35
C GLU A 148 -19.77 -17.48 11.59
N SER A 149 -20.79 -16.63 11.41
CA SER A 149 -22.21 -17.04 11.52
C SER A 149 -22.64 -17.98 10.39
N ARG A 150 -22.09 -17.82 9.16
CA ARG A 150 -22.35 -18.70 8.02
C ARG A 150 -21.59 -20.01 8.13
N ILE A 151 -20.37 -20.03 8.68
CA ILE A 151 -19.61 -21.25 8.98
C ILE A 151 -20.36 -22.07 10.02
N PHE A 152 -20.80 -21.47 11.11
CA PHE A 152 -21.63 -22.15 12.11
C PHE A 152 -22.95 -22.69 11.53
N ALA A 153 -23.58 -21.93 10.62
CA ALA A 153 -24.79 -22.38 9.92
C ALA A 153 -24.51 -23.46 8.86
N LEU A 154 -23.37 -23.43 8.16
CA LEU A 154 -22.96 -24.40 7.14
C LEU A 154 -22.43 -25.69 7.76
N GLU A 155 -21.75 -25.64 8.90
CA GLU A 155 -21.39 -26.81 9.72
C GLU A 155 -22.63 -27.55 10.22
N GLY A 156 -23.70 -26.81 10.56
CA GLY A 156 -25.01 -27.38 10.82
C GLY A 156 -25.71 -28.00 9.60
N GLN A 157 -25.30 -27.67 8.36
CA GLN A 157 -25.90 -28.20 7.13
C GLN A 157 -25.05 -29.25 6.40
N ASN A 158 -23.76 -29.41 6.73
CA ASN A 158 -22.86 -30.38 6.10
C ASN A 158 -22.89 -31.79 6.72
N GLY A 159 -23.74 -32.03 7.73
CA GLY A 159 -24.09 -33.39 8.15
C GLY A 159 -23.00 -34.16 8.90
N ASP A 160 -22.05 -33.50 9.57
CA ASP A 160 -21.18 -34.15 10.55
C ASP A 160 -21.85 -34.09 11.95
N PRO A 161 -22.41 -35.21 12.45
CA PRO A 161 -23.16 -35.24 13.70
C PRO A 161 -22.28 -35.21 14.96
N THR A 162 -20.96 -35.16 14.83
CA THR A 162 -20.04 -35.53 15.92
C THR A 162 -19.57 -34.37 16.80
N ILE A 163 -19.85 -33.11 16.45
CA ILE A 163 -19.35 -31.94 17.22
C ILE A 163 -20.46 -31.24 18.05
N GLY A 164 -21.74 -31.49 17.79
CA GLY A 164 -22.86 -30.86 18.51
C GLY A 164 -23.53 -31.68 19.62
N ASN A 165 -23.23 -32.97 19.74
CA ASN A 165 -24.14 -33.90 20.42
C ASN A 165 -23.69 -34.40 21.80
N ALA A 166 -22.51 -34.05 22.30
CA ALA A 166 -21.97 -34.66 23.53
C ALA A 166 -22.89 -34.53 24.77
N ALA A 167 -23.57 -33.38 24.91
CA ALA A 167 -24.50 -33.15 26.02
C ALA A 167 -25.83 -33.92 25.87
N LEU A 168 -26.29 -34.14 24.65
CA LEU A 168 -27.49 -34.95 24.39
C LEU A 168 -27.15 -36.44 24.50
N ASP A 169 -25.98 -36.86 24.04
CA ASP A 169 -25.47 -38.23 24.15
C ASP A 169 -25.29 -38.65 25.61
N ALA A 170 -24.79 -37.74 26.46
CA ALA A 170 -24.75 -37.96 27.91
C ALA A 170 -26.15 -38.10 28.53
N ARG A 171 -27.14 -37.33 28.06
CA ARG A 171 -28.52 -37.41 28.54
C ARG A 171 -29.24 -38.68 28.05
N VAL A 172 -28.97 -39.12 26.84
CA VAL A 172 -29.49 -40.37 26.26
C VAL A 172 -28.88 -41.57 26.98
N THR A 173 -27.55 -41.57 27.18
CA THR A 173 -26.86 -42.59 27.98
C THR A 173 -27.42 -42.69 29.40
N ALA A 174 -27.70 -41.55 30.05
CA ALA A 174 -28.33 -41.53 31.36
C ALA A 174 -29.79 -42.01 31.35
N LEU A 175 -30.52 -41.78 30.25
CA LEU A 175 -31.89 -42.27 30.10
C LEU A 175 -31.91 -43.78 29.84
N ASP A 176 -31.00 -44.29 29.02
CA ASP A 176 -30.83 -45.72 28.75
C ASP A 176 -30.48 -46.47 30.04
N ALA A 177 -29.59 -45.92 30.88
CA ALA A 177 -29.30 -46.49 32.19
C ALA A 177 -30.54 -46.54 33.10
N ARG A 178 -31.43 -45.54 33.03
CA ARG A 178 -32.69 -45.53 33.79
C ARG A 178 -33.72 -46.52 33.24
N VAL A 179 -33.78 -46.69 31.92
CA VAL A 179 -34.63 -47.68 31.25
C VAL A 179 -34.17 -49.10 31.60
N VAL A 180 -32.86 -49.37 31.59
CA VAL A 180 -32.29 -50.65 32.05
C VAL A 180 -32.64 -50.95 33.51
N ILE A 181 -32.68 -49.95 34.40
CA ILE A 181 -33.17 -50.15 35.77
C ILE A 181 -34.66 -50.49 35.78
N LEU A 182 -35.47 -49.88 34.92
CA LEU A 182 -36.91 -50.19 34.82
C LEU A 182 -37.18 -51.58 34.22
N GLU A 183 -36.40 -52.00 33.22
CA GLU A 183 -36.45 -53.35 32.64
C GLU A 183 -35.85 -54.40 33.59
N GLY A 184 -34.86 -54.01 34.40
CA GLY A 184 -34.32 -54.78 35.53
C GLY A 184 -35.28 -54.86 36.73
N VAL A 185 -36.24 -53.93 36.85
CA VAL A 185 -37.50 -54.08 37.62
C VAL A 185 -38.49 -54.89 36.78
N SER A 186 -37.97 -56.00 36.25
CA SER A 186 -38.77 -56.97 35.56
C SER A 186 -39.95 -57.36 36.45
N LEU A 187 -41.16 -57.34 35.88
CA LEU A 187 -42.31 -58.08 36.41
C LEU A 187 -42.03 -59.60 36.51
N ASP A 188 -40.82 -60.05 36.19
CA ASP A 188 -40.30 -61.39 36.42
C ASP A 188 -40.01 -61.66 37.91
N GLY A 189 -41.07 -62.16 38.57
CA GLY A 189 -40.98 -63.54 39.03
C GLY A 189 -40.37 -63.80 40.41
N THR A 190 -39.75 -62.81 41.06
CA THR A 190 -39.24 -63.00 42.45
C THR A 190 -40.09 -62.29 43.50
N ILE A 191 -40.32 -60.97 43.41
CA ILE A 191 -41.02 -60.24 44.48
C ILE A 191 -42.54 -60.50 44.45
N GLY A 192 -43.15 -60.52 43.27
CA GLY A 192 -44.58 -60.84 43.11
C GLY A 192 -44.90 -62.30 43.44
N ASN A 193 -43.97 -63.21 43.13
CA ASN A 193 -44.11 -64.65 43.35
C ASN A 193 -43.85 -65.03 44.82
N VAL A 194 -42.96 -64.32 45.54
CA VAL A 194 -42.81 -64.44 47.00
C VAL A 194 -44.08 -63.98 47.74
N ALA A 195 -44.73 -62.92 47.28
CA ALA A 195 -45.98 -62.45 47.88
C ALA A 195 -47.15 -63.44 47.67
N LEU A 196 -47.24 -64.05 46.50
CA LEU A 196 -48.22 -65.12 46.23
C LEU A 196 -47.88 -66.41 46.98
N GLY A 197 -46.61 -66.82 46.99
CA GLY A 197 -46.13 -67.98 47.74
C GLY A 197 -46.43 -67.88 49.24
N ASN A 198 -46.17 -66.72 49.86
CA ASN A 198 -46.50 -66.48 51.26
C ASN A 198 -48.02 -66.57 51.54
N ARG A 199 -48.86 -66.12 50.61
CA ARG A 199 -50.33 -66.21 50.73
C ARG A 199 -50.83 -67.64 50.56
N VAL A 200 -50.20 -68.44 49.69
CA VAL A 200 -50.54 -69.86 49.49
C VAL A 200 -50.08 -70.69 50.69
N SER A 201 -48.85 -70.52 51.19
CA SER A 201 -48.41 -71.19 52.42
C SER A 201 -49.27 -70.82 53.64
N ALA A 202 -49.73 -69.58 53.75
CA ALA A 202 -50.66 -69.19 54.82
C ALA A 202 -52.05 -69.85 54.68
N LEU A 203 -52.50 -70.10 53.45
CA LEU A 203 -53.76 -70.78 53.17
C LEU A 203 -53.65 -72.30 53.39
N GLU A 204 -52.55 -72.92 52.98
CA GLU A 204 -52.24 -74.33 53.25
C GLU A 204 -52.05 -74.60 54.75
N ALA A 205 -51.37 -73.70 55.48
CA ALA A 205 -51.26 -73.78 56.94
C ALA A 205 -52.61 -73.57 57.66
N GLY A 206 -53.55 -72.87 57.03
CA GLY A 206 -54.90 -72.63 57.55
C GLY A 206 -55.92 -73.73 57.20
N ILE A 207 -55.62 -74.58 56.21
CA ILE A 207 -56.49 -75.65 55.73
C ILE A 207 -55.68 -76.94 55.64
N GLY A 208 -55.46 -77.59 56.78
CA GLY A 208 -55.05 -78.99 56.76
C GLY A 208 -54.30 -79.41 58.01
N ILE A 209 -55.02 -80.08 58.91
CA ILE A 209 -54.46 -80.99 59.91
C ILE A 209 -55.60 -81.97 60.27
N ILE A 210 -55.49 -83.31 60.26
CA ILE A 210 -54.40 -84.30 60.14
C ILE A 210 -55.12 -85.66 59.87
N GLU A 211 -54.78 -86.41 58.81
CA GLU A 211 -53.77 -87.51 58.74
C GLU A 211 -54.32 -88.89 59.24
N THR A 212 -54.41 -89.92 58.38
CA THR A 212 -53.46 -91.06 58.19
C THR A 212 -53.28 -91.90 59.47
N ASP A 213 -53.50 -93.20 59.55
CA ASP A 213 -53.45 -94.31 58.59
C ASP A 213 -53.91 -95.61 59.35
N PRO A 214 -53.88 -96.83 58.78
CA PRO A 214 -54.97 -97.81 58.95
C PRO A 214 -54.83 -98.88 60.07
N ILE A 215 -56.01 -99.48 60.35
CA ILE A 215 -56.35 -100.84 60.84
C ILE A 215 -55.27 -101.71 61.52
N PHE A 216 -55.60 -102.22 62.72
CA PHE A 216 -55.24 -103.57 63.15
C PHE A 216 -56.42 -104.27 63.80
N VAL A 217 -56.81 -105.39 63.19
CA VAL A 217 -57.79 -106.38 63.65
C VAL A 217 -57.08 -107.37 64.57
N ALA A 218 -57.70 -107.75 65.68
CA ALA A 218 -57.56 -109.12 66.22
C ALA A 218 -58.75 -109.49 67.13
N SER A 219 -59.55 -110.41 66.59
CA SER A 219 -60.51 -111.37 67.16
C SER A 219 -59.92 -112.20 68.33
N PRO A 220 -60.57 -113.26 68.88
CA PRO A 220 -61.96 -113.54 69.28
C PRO A 220 -62.05 -114.00 70.76
N ALA A 221 -63.28 -114.14 71.29
CA ALA A 221 -63.70 -115.28 72.13
C ALA A 221 -65.23 -115.41 72.10
#